data_AF-A0A359E564-F1
#
_entry.id   AF-A0A359E564-F1
#
_cell.length_a   1.000
_cell.length_b   1.000
_cell.length_c   1.000
_cell.angle_alpha   90.00
_cell.angle_beta   90.00
_cell.angle_gamma   90.00
#
_symmetry.space_group_name_H-M   'P 1'
#
loop_
_entity.id
_entity.type
_entity.pdbx_description
1 polymer ?
#
loop_
_entity_poly.entity_id
_entity_poly.type
_entity_poly.pdbx_seq_one_letter_code
_entity_poly.pdbx_strand_id
1 'polypeptide(L)' 'VSIPANIAEGFKKRGTRDTLRFLNISHGSLEECRYYIILAKDLNYGNTDHLNNIIEEVSRLLDGYYKAIQSSVS' A
#
# COMPACT_ATOMS: atom_id res chain seq x y z
N VAL A 1 -3.80 -7.89 4.51
CA VAL A 1 -3.47 -9.13 3.76
C VAL A 1 -3.13 -8.82 2.29
N SER A 2 -3.98 -8.08 1.58
CA SER A 2 -3.79 -7.82 0.14
C SER A 2 -2.57 -6.97 -0.22
N ILE A 3 -2.23 -5.94 0.57
CA ILE A 3 -1.05 -5.08 0.33
C ILE A 3 0.25 -5.90 0.17
N PRO A 4 0.69 -6.70 1.17
CA PRO A 4 1.92 -7.48 1.02
C PRO A 4 1.81 -8.59 -0.03
N ALA A 5 0.62 -9.16 -0.24
CA ALA A 5 0.39 -10.18 -1.26
C ALA A 5 0.63 -9.63 -2.69
N ASN A 6 0.09 -8.45 -2.98
CA ASN A 6 0.27 -7.77 -4.26
C ASN A 6 1.74 -7.35 -4.48
N ILE A 7 2.43 -6.86 -3.45
CA ILE A 7 3.87 -6.55 -3.52
C ILE A 7 4.67 -7.81 -3.88
N ALA A 8 4.44 -8.93 -3.17
CA ALA A 8 5.14 -10.19 -3.41
C ALA A 8 4.86 -10.75 -4.82
N GLU A 9 3.61 -10.66 -5.28
CA GLU A 9 3.25 -11.11 -6.63
C GLU A 9 3.91 -10.23 -7.71
N GLY A 10 3.90 -8.91 -7.53
CA GLY A 10 4.56 -7.95 -8.42
C GLY A 10 6.07 -8.17 -8.52
N PHE A 11 6.72 -8.47 -7.40
CA PHE A 11 8.16 -8.76 -7.34
C PHE A 11 8.54 -10.03 -8.12
N LYS A 12 7.64 -11.01 -8.23
CA LYS A 12 7.90 -12.23 -9.01
C LYS A 12 7.79 -12.02 -10.53
N LYS A 13 7.20 -10.91 -11.00
CA LYS A 13 7.03 -10.64 -12.43
C LYS A 13 8.38 -10.25 -13.06
N ARG A 14 8.53 -10.60 -14.34
CA ARG A 14 9.78 -10.35 -15.09
C ARG A 14 9.87 -8.92 -15.64
N GLY A 15 8.73 -8.29 -15.91
CA GLY A 15 8.66 -6.96 -16.51
C GLY A 15 8.37 -5.89 -15.47
N THR A 16 9.12 -4.79 -15.52
CA THR A 16 8.96 -3.70 -14.56
C THR A 16 7.58 -3.04 -14.62
N ARG A 17 6.95 -3.00 -15.80
CA ARG A 17 5.55 -2.53 -15.95
C ARG A 17 4.56 -3.40 -15.18
N ASP A 18 4.76 -4.72 -15.16
CA ASP A 18 3.90 -5.62 -14.40
C ASP A 18 4.11 -5.42 -12.90
N THR A 19 5.36 -5.30 -12.45
CA THR A 19 5.67 -4.97 -11.05
C THR A 19 4.97 -3.68 -10.62
N LEU A 20 5.08 -2.60 -11.40
CA LEU A 20 4.40 -1.33 -11.12
C LEU A 20 2.88 -1.48 -11.10
N ARG A 21 2.29 -2.30 -11.98
CA ARG A 21 0.85 -2.59 -11.96
C ARG A 21 0.42 -3.21 -10.63
N PHE A 22 1.16 -4.18 -10.11
CA PHE A 22 0.86 -4.81 -8.82
C PHE A 22 1.09 -3.87 -7.63
N LEU A 23 2.08 -2.98 -7.70
CA LEU A 23 2.26 -1.93 -6.70
C LEU A 23 1.09 -0.94 -6.69
N ASN A 24 0.52 -0.60 -7.85
CA ASN A 24 -0.71 0.20 -7.92
C ASN A 24 -1.91 -0.50 -7.27
N ILE A 25 -2.05 -1.82 -7.43
CA ILE A 25 -3.09 -2.59 -6.72
C ILE A 25 -2.84 -2.54 -5.20
N SER A 26 -1.57 -2.58 -4.77
CA SER A 26 -1.18 -2.43 -3.37
C SER A 26 -1.59 -1.07 -2.80
N HIS A 27 -1.44 0.02 -3.57
CA HIS A 27 -1.95 1.35 -3.20
C HIS A 27 -3.46 1.36 -3.04
N GLY A 28 -4.21 0.73 -3.96
CA GLY A 28 -5.67 0.59 -3.82
C GLY A 28 -6.07 -0.08 -2.51
N SER A 29 -5.47 -1.22 -2.19
CA SER A 29 -5.72 -1.92 -0.92
C SER A 29 -5.28 -1.13 0.32
N LEU A 30 -4.26 -0.28 0.20
CA LEU A 30 -3.84 0.63 1.27
C LEU A 30 -4.92 1.68 1.56
N GLU A 31 -5.48 2.29 0.52
CA GLU A 31 -6.53 3.30 0.66
C GLU A 31 -7.85 2.72 1.20
N GLU A 32 -8.18 1.48 0.82
CA GLU A 32 -9.28 0.74 1.43
C GLU A 32 -9.06 0.54 2.95
N CYS A 33 -7.85 0.13 3.35
CA CYS A 33 -7.50 -0.02 4.76
C CYS A 33 -7.57 1.33 5.51
N ARG A 34 -7.08 2.41 4.90
CA ARG A 34 -7.15 3.77 5.46
C ARG A 34 -8.60 4.18 5.71
N TYR A 35 -9.47 3.94 4.74
CA TYR A 35 -10.90 4.19 4.90
C TYR A 35 -11.49 3.39 6.07
N TYR A 36 -11.17 2.09 6.20
CA TYR A 36 -11.68 1.30 7.32
C TYR A 36 -11.19 1.78 8.69
N ILE A 37 -9.96 2.30 8.78
CA ILE A 37 -9.44 2.89 10.02
C ILE A 37 -10.22 4.16 10.39
N ILE A 38 -10.53 5.02 9.40
CA ILE A 38 -11.37 6.21 9.60
C ILE A 38 -12.77 5.79 10.05
N LEU A 39 -13.39 4.85 9.35
CA LEU A 39 -14.73 4.36 9.68
C LEU A 39 -14.79 3.74 11.09
N ALA A 40 -13.78 2.97 11.48
CA ALA A 40 -13.70 2.39 12.82
C ALA A 40 -13.61 3.47 13.92
N LYS A 41 -12.93 4.59 13.63
CA LYS A 41 -12.88 5.75 14.53
C LYS A 41 -14.25 6.43 14.63
N ASP A 42 -14.90 6.67 13.49
CA ASP A 42 -16.20 7.35 13.43
C ASP A 42 -17.31 6.56 14.13
N LEU A 43 -17.26 5.22 14.04
CA LEU A 43 -18.18 4.32 14.74
C LEU A 43 -17.79 4.06 16.21
N ASN A 44 -16.72 4.69 16.71
CA ASN A 44 -16.21 4.57 18.06
C ASN A 44 -15.88 3.10 18.45
N TYR A 45 -15.32 2.33 17.51
CA TYR A 45 -14.94 0.92 17.73
C TYR A 45 -13.58 0.74 18.43
N GLY A 46 -12.85 1.83 18.68
CA GLY A 46 -11.62 1.82 19.47
C GLY A 46 -10.65 2.95 19.11
N ASN A 47 -9.49 2.96 19.77
CA ASN A 47 -8.40 3.87 19.44
C ASN A 47 -7.70 3.40 18.15
N THR A 48 -7.63 4.28 17.15
CA THR A 48 -7.03 4.02 15.84
C THR A 48 -5.69 4.73 15.61
N ASP A 49 -5.17 5.49 16.58
CA ASP A 49 -3.95 6.30 16.42
C ASP A 49 -2.73 5.47 16.01
N HIS A 50 -2.54 4.30 16.64
CA HIS A 50 -1.45 3.39 16.28
C HIS A 50 -1.59 2.86 14.84
N LEU A 51 -2.81 2.51 14.43
CA LEU A 51 -3.09 2.04 13.07
C LEU A 51 -2.88 3.15 12.03
N ASN A 52 -3.25 4.40 12.36
CA ASN A 52 -2.98 5.57 11.53
C ASN A 52 -1.47 5.79 11.34
N ASN A 53 -0.67 5.64 12.39
CA ASN A 53 0.78 5.76 12.27
C ASN A 53 1.38 4.67 11.36
N ILE A 54 0.94 3.42 11.54
CA ILE A 54 1.40 2.30 10.70
C ILE A 54 1.01 2.52 9.23
N ILE A 55 -0.22 2.95 8.96
CA ILE A 55 -0.66 3.07 7.57
C ILE A 55 0.03 4.23 6.84
N GLU A 56 0.36 5.31 7.55
CA GLU A 56 1.19 6.40 7.02
C GLU A 56 2.62 5.92 6.69
N GLU A 57 3.23 5.13 7.58
CA GLU A 57 4.55 4.57 7.33
C GLU A 57 4.55 3.65 6.10
N VAL A 58 3.58 2.73 6.03
CA VAL A 58 3.42 1.83 4.88
C VAL A 58 3.18 2.62 3.59
N SER A 59 2.36 3.68 3.63
CA SER A 59 2.13 4.57 2.49
C SER A 59 3.43 5.15 1.94
N ARG A 60 4.24 5.73 2.83
CA ARG A 60 5.53 6.34 2.45
C ARG A 60 6.51 5.32 1.88
N LEU A 61 6.59 4.12 2.48
CA LEU A 61 7.47 3.06 2.01
C LEU A 61 7.03 2.54 0.64
N LEU A 62 5.72 2.33 0.45
CA LEU A 62 5.18 1.87 -0.82
C LEU A 62 5.38 2.90 -1.94
N ASP A 63 5.14 4.19 -1.66
CA ASP A 63 5.41 5.29 -2.58
C ASP A 63 6.89 5.37 -2.98
N GLY A 64 7.78 5.26 -1.99
CA GLY A 64 9.22 5.26 -2.21
C GLY A 64 9.66 4.10 -3.11
N TYR A 65 9.14 2.91 -2.83
CA TYR A 65 9.43 1.72 -3.63
C TYR A 65 8.90 1.84 -5.06
N TYR A 66 7.65 2.29 -5.23
CA TYR A 66 7.04 2.51 -6.54
C TYR A 66 7.88 3.49 -7.38
N LYS A 67 8.25 4.64 -6.81
CA LYS A 67 9.06 5.66 -7.50
C LYS A 67 10.43 5.14 -7.90
N ALA A 68 11.11 4.41 -7.02
CA ALA A 68 12.41 3.81 -7.33
C ALA A 68 12.33 2.85 -8.53
N ILE A 69 11.32 1.98 -8.55
CA ILE A 69 11.10 1.06 -9.66
C ILE A 69 10.71 1.82 -10.94
N GLN A 70 9.86 2.83 -10.86
CA GLN A 70 9.44 3.64 -12.01
C GLN A 70 10.63 4.37 -12.65
N SER A 71 11.52 4.94 -11.83
CA SER A 71 12.73 5.61 -12.33
C SER A 71 13.72 4.67 -13.00
N SER A 72 13.68 3.36 -12.71
CA SER A 72 14.56 2.37 -13.36
C SER A 72 14.15 2.03 -14.80
N VAL A 73 12.95 2.45 -15.23
CA VAL A 73 12.37 2.18 -16.55
C VAL A 73 12.34 3.42 -17.44
N SER A 74 12.50 4.61 -16.84
CA SER A 74 12.53 5.91 -17.51
C SER A 74 13.94 6.24 -17.96
#